data_AF-A0A8S0VAC4-F1
#
_entry.id   AF-A0A8S0VAC4-F1
#
_cell.length_a   1.000
_cell.length_b   1.000
_cell.length_c   1.000
_cell.angle_alpha   90.00
_cell.angle_beta   90.00
_cell.angle_gamma   90.00
#
_symmetry.space_group_name_H-M   'P 1'
#
loop_
_entity.id
_entity.type
_entity.pdbx_description
1 polymer ?
#
loop_
_entity_poly.entity_id
_entity_poly.type
_entity_poly.pdbx_seq_one_letter_code
_entity_poly.pdbx_strand_id
1 'polypeptide(L)'
;MNTQGSAYKESRREWRAKDVGIKERACAWMKNGFMSVDTKSGAGKAFLRSLYKQYADWGVDFVKNDCVFGDDLDLAEISYVSEVLTQLNRPILYSLSPGSSASPAMARDVNGLVNMYRVTGDDWDSWKDVSTHFDVARDFAAANMIGAKGLRGKSWPDLDMLPFGWLTDPGSNEGPHRKCNLNLDEQRTQITLWSMAKSPLMFGGDMRRLDEITFKLITNPTLLEINSFSTNNAEFPYITSSLSRHTWTSLSRNQMSKGITDFHALGLTSCKDDNARGWLARTVDDDLEQVCWKEKLSELQVPFCLYKKHHLLESDEELTYNHLYDGKVRLFATERTEFCLGASPHKKLTSKEFKRGSFSPCRREANQMWELNSNGTLTNSYSGLCASINRVKANSPNGARAWIAKGRRGEVYVAFFNLNPGKTLVSAKIRDLDKAVPGRKLNSASCKCREEWSGKDFGVVKDLLSMELVSHGSALFVLNCN
;
A
#
# COMPACT_ATOMS: atom_id res chain seq x y z
N MET A 1 -25.11 27.83 -15.07
CA MET A 1 -25.27 26.86 -16.18
C MET A 1 -26.43 25.96 -15.83
N ASN A 2 -27.36 25.85 -16.75
CA ASN A 2 -28.66 25.19 -16.65
C ASN A 2 -28.50 23.71 -16.23
N THR A 3 -29.12 23.29 -15.12
CA THR A 3 -29.25 21.88 -14.71
C THR A 3 -30.37 21.15 -15.49
N GLN A 4 -30.92 21.78 -16.54
CA GLN A 4 -32.08 21.32 -17.31
C GLN A 4 -31.81 20.14 -18.28
N GLY A 5 -30.78 19.32 -18.06
CA GLY A 5 -30.54 18.10 -18.85
C GLY A 5 -30.23 18.30 -20.34
N SER A 6 -30.05 19.55 -20.80
CA SER A 6 -29.67 19.85 -22.18
C SER A 6 -28.22 19.45 -22.46
N ALA A 7 -27.95 18.93 -23.65
CA ALA A 7 -26.59 18.57 -24.06
C ALA A 7 -25.61 19.77 -24.01
N TYR A 8 -24.36 19.49 -23.66
CA TYR A 8 -23.31 20.50 -23.64
C TYR A 8 -22.98 20.96 -25.07
N LYS A 9 -22.99 22.28 -25.30
CA LYS A 9 -22.72 22.89 -26.60
C LYS A 9 -21.50 23.80 -26.51
N GLU A 10 -20.52 23.55 -27.37
CA GLU A 10 -19.31 24.36 -27.52
C GLU A 10 -18.92 24.39 -29.00
N SER A 11 -18.54 25.55 -29.52
CA SER A 11 -18.15 25.73 -30.94
C SER A 11 -19.19 25.21 -31.94
N ARG A 12 -20.49 25.42 -31.67
CA ARG A 12 -21.65 24.94 -32.46
C ARG A 12 -21.78 23.41 -32.54
N ARG A 13 -20.95 22.64 -31.83
CA ARG A 13 -21.06 21.19 -31.69
C ARG A 13 -21.84 20.85 -30.41
N GLU A 14 -22.71 19.85 -30.52
CA GLU A 14 -23.31 19.18 -29.37
C GLU A 14 -22.46 17.98 -28.97
N TRP A 15 -22.04 17.94 -27.71
CA TRP A 15 -21.18 16.90 -27.15
C TRP A 15 -22.01 15.86 -26.43
N ARG A 16 -21.66 14.58 -26.60
CA ARG A 16 -22.32 13.42 -25.99
C ARG A 16 -21.34 12.62 -25.14
N ALA A 17 -21.84 11.68 -24.35
CA ALA A 17 -21.02 10.81 -23.49
C ALA A 17 -19.88 10.12 -24.25
N LYS A 18 -20.12 9.67 -25.49
CA LYS A 18 -19.10 9.05 -26.36
C LYS A 18 -17.94 9.97 -26.74
N ASP A 19 -18.13 11.28 -26.63
CA ASP A 19 -17.14 12.30 -27.00
C ASP A 19 -16.29 12.77 -25.81
N VAL A 20 -16.67 12.40 -24.57
CA VAL A 20 -15.99 12.84 -23.34
C VAL A 20 -15.22 11.74 -22.63
N GLY A 21 -15.51 10.46 -22.92
CA GLY A 21 -14.83 9.32 -22.30
C GLY A 21 -13.56 8.91 -23.05
N ILE A 22 -12.52 8.54 -22.29
CA ILE A 22 -11.27 8.00 -22.82
C ILE A 22 -11.33 6.47 -22.75
N LYS A 23 -11.67 5.82 -23.87
CA LYS A 23 -11.90 4.36 -23.92
C LYS A 23 -10.67 3.54 -23.54
N GLU A 24 -9.49 4.08 -23.82
CA GLU A 24 -8.18 3.45 -23.56
C GLU A 24 -7.81 3.51 -22.07
N ARG A 25 -8.54 4.31 -21.26
CA ARG A 25 -8.34 4.46 -19.81
C ARG A 25 -9.59 4.01 -19.04
N ALA A 26 -10.00 2.77 -19.29
CA ALA A 26 -11.06 2.11 -18.53
C ALA A 26 -10.51 1.52 -17.23
N CYS A 27 -11.36 1.45 -16.20
CA CYS A 27 -10.97 0.80 -14.96
C CYS A 27 -10.82 -0.71 -15.16
N ALA A 28 -9.61 -1.25 -14.93
CA ALA A 28 -9.25 -2.57 -15.43
C ALA A 28 -10.00 -3.74 -14.79
N TRP A 29 -10.49 -3.58 -13.56
CA TRP A 29 -11.27 -4.63 -12.89
C TRP A 29 -12.75 -4.62 -13.29
N MET A 30 -13.24 -3.56 -13.96
CA MET A 30 -14.62 -3.49 -14.47
C MET A 30 -14.68 -3.61 -16.00
N LYS A 31 -14.86 -4.85 -16.50
CA LYS A 31 -14.92 -5.14 -17.95
C LYS A 31 -16.01 -4.36 -18.72
N ASN A 32 -17.13 -4.03 -18.06
CA ASN A 32 -18.24 -3.27 -18.63
C ASN A 32 -18.44 -1.92 -17.88
N GLY A 33 -17.38 -1.41 -17.24
CA GLY A 33 -17.48 -0.30 -16.29
C GLY A 33 -17.19 1.07 -16.86
N PHE A 34 -16.94 2.00 -15.93
CA PHE A 34 -16.63 3.39 -16.20
C PHE A 34 -15.26 3.55 -16.86
N MET A 35 -15.15 4.58 -17.71
CA MET A 35 -13.92 5.03 -18.34
C MET A 35 -13.57 6.44 -17.86
N SER A 36 -12.29 6.77 -17.88
CA SER A 36 -11.79 8.10 -17.46
C SER A 36 -12.40 9.20 -18.32
N VAL A 37 -12.51 10.42 -17.79
CA VAL A 37 -13.08 11.56 -18.51
C VAL A 37 -11.95 12.41 -19.09
N ASP A 38 -12.08 12.84 -20.34
CA ASP A 38 -11.13 13.76 -20.97
C ASP A 38 -11.25 15.17 -20.39
N THR A 39 -10.44 15.43 -19.37
CA THR A 39 -10.29 16.74 -18.72
C THR A 39 -9.58 17.78 -19.57
N LYS A 40 -9.06 17.44 -20.76
CA LYS A 40 -8.54 18.43 -21.71
C LYS A 40 -9.67 19.09 -22.52
N SER A 41 -10.81 18.42 -22.65
CA SER A 41 -11.98 18.94 -23.37
C SER A 41 -12.89 19.80 -22.47
N GLY A 42 -13.49 20.85 -23.04
CA GLY A 42 -14.52 21.64 -22.36
C GLY A 42 -15.73 20.80 -21.95
N ALA A 43 -16.09 19.83 -22.79
CA ALA A 43 -17.19 18.90 -22.55
C ALA A 43 -16.93 17.92 -21.39
N GLY A 44 -15.75 17.32 -21.30
CA GLY A 44 -15.39 16.44 -20.18
C GLY A 44 -15.33 17.19 -18.85
N LYS A 45 -14.76 18.40 -18.87
CA LYS A 45 -14.81 19.33 -17.73
C LYS A 45 -16.24 19.69 -17.33
N ALA A 46 -17.12 19.94 -18.29
CA ALA A 46 -18.52 20.24 -18.03
C ALA A 46 -19.27 19.03 -17.44
N PHE A 47 -18.98 17.82 -17.93
CA PHE A 47 -19.55 16.57 -17.41
C PHE A 47 -19.19 16.35 -15.94
N LEU A 48 -17.90 16.35 -15.59
CA LEU A 48 -17.44 16.22 -14.19
C LEU A 48 -18.04 17.33 -13.31
N ARG A 49 -18.04 18.59 -13.77
CA ARG A 49 -18.63 19.69 -13.02
C ARG A 49 -20.12 19.47 -12.76
N SER A 50 -20.86 18.96 -13.73
CA SER A 50 -22.29 18.68 -13.56
C SER A 50 -22.53 17.58 -12.51
N LEU A 51 -21.67 16.55 -12.49
CA LEU A 51 -21.74 15.44 -11.55
C LEU A 51 -21.54 15.91 -10.10
N TYR A 52 -20.47 16.65 -9.82
CA TYR A 52 -20.19 17.11 -8.46
C TYR A 52 -21.15 18.22 -7.98
N LYS A 53 -21.74 19.01 -8.89
CA LYS A 53 -22.85 19.89 -8.55
C LYS A 53 -24.10 19.10 -8.18
N GLN A 54 -24.43 18.06 -8.94
CA GLN A 54 -25.55 17.19 -8.61
C GLN A 54 -25.37 16.53 -7.23
N TYR A 55 -24.14 16.10 -6.90
CA TYR A 55 -23.82 15.57 -5.57
C TYR A 55 -24.03 16.62 -4.47
N ALA A 56 -23.62 17.87 -4.69
CA ALA A 56 -23.90 18.94 -3.74
C ALA A 56 -25.40 19.23 -3.59
N ASP A 57 -26.16 19.22 -4.69
CA ASP A 57 -27.62 19.42 -4.68
C ASP A 57 -28.34 18.28 -3.95
N TRP A 58 -27.82 17.05 -4.01
CA TRP A 58 -28.29 15.91 -3.21
C TRP A 58 -27.89 15.97 -1.74
N GLY A 59 -27.01 16.91 -1.36
CA GLY A 59 -26.51 17.01 0.00
C GLY A 59 -25.42 15.99 0.35
N VAL A 60 -24.68 15.45 -0.63
CA VAL A 60 -23.51 14.58 -0.36
C VAL A 60 -22.44 15.34 0.42
N ASP A 61 -21.82 14.68 1.41
CA ASP A 61 -20.74 15.25 2.24
C ASP A 61 -19.36 14.63 1.97
N PHE A 62 -19.33 13.48 1.31
CA PHE A 62 -18.12 12.69 1.11
C PHE A 62 -18.19 11.95 -0.23
N VAL A 63 -17.12 12.01 -1.00
CA VAL A 63 -16.95 11.24 -2.24
C VAL A 63 -15.63 10.47 -2.19
N LYS A 64 -15.72 9.15 -2.38
CA LYS A 64 -14.58 8.27 -2.67
C LYS A 64 -14.51 8.06 -4.18
N ASN A 65 -13.47 8.58 -4.81
CA ASN A 65 -13.22 8.43 -6.24
C ASN A 65 -12.25 7.27 -6.45
N ASP A 66 -12.74 6.24 -7.14
CA ASP A 66 -12.02 5.00 -7.38
C ASP A 66 -11.41 4.96 -8.78
N CYS A 67 -10.46 4.05 -8.99
CA CYS A 67 -9.73 3.91 -10.26
C CYS A 67 -8.98 5.19 -10.70
N VAL A 68 -8.46 5.98 -9.74
CA VAL A 68 -7.73 7.23 -10.05
C VAL A 68 -6.40 7.38 -9.30
N PHE A 69 -6.05 6.47 -8.39
CA PHE A 69 -4.86 6.61 -7.53
C PHE A 69 -4.11 5.29 -7.35
N GLY A 70 -2.80 5.38 -7.09
CA GLY A 70 -1.89 4.24 -7.14
C GLY A 70 -1.48 3.94 -8.58
N ASP A 71 -1.56 2.66 -8.98
CA ASP A 71 -1.30 2.23 -10.36
C ASP A 71 -2.18 2.96 -11.40
N ASP A 72 -3.37 3.42 -10.99
CA ASP A 72 -4.34 4.15 -11.82
C ASP A 72 -4.20 5.68 -11.75
N LEU A 73 -3.04 6.22 -11.33
CA LEU A 73 -2.87 7.66 -11.07
C LEU A 73 -3.34 8.55 -12.25
N ASP A 74 -4.43 9.29 -12.05
CA ASP A 74 -4.91 10.33 -12.96
C ASP A 74 -4.92 11.69 -12.26
N LEU A 75 -3.74 12.31 -12.22
CA LEU A 75 -3.57 13.61 -11.58
C LEU A 75 -4.39 14.72 -12.26
N ALA A 76 -4.67 14.62 -13.56
CA ALA A 76 -5.44 15.64 -14.27
C ALA A 76 -6.92 15.60 -13.85
N GLU A 77 -7.49 14.40 -13.74
CA GLU A 77 -8.85 14.24 -13.22
C GLU A 77 -8.94 14.63 -11.74
N ILE A 78 -8.03 14.14 -10.89
CA ILE A 78 -7.98 14.49 -9.45
C ILE A 78 -7.92 16.01 -9.25
N SER A 79 -7.04 16.69 -9.98
CA SER A 79 -6.86 18.15 -9.85
C SER A 79 -8.12 18.91 -10.27
N TYR A 80 -8.74 18.51 -11.39
CA TYR A 80 -9.94 19.18 -11.86
C TYR A 80 -11.14 18.94 -10.95
N VAL A 81 -11.32 17.72 -10.45
CA VAL A 81 -12.36 17.41 -9.46
C VAL A 81 -12.14 18.23 -8.20
N SER A 82 -10.91 18.28 -7.68
CA SER A 82 -10.55 19.11 -6.52
C SER A 82 -10.92 20.58 -6.73
N GLU A 83 -10.60 21.15 -7.89
CA GLU A 83 -10.99 22.51 -8.27
C GLU A 83 -12.52 22.70 -8.22
N VAL A 84 -13.28 21.79 -8.83
CA VAL A 84 -14.75 21.84 -8.80
C VAL A 84 -15.26 21.83 -7.36
N LEU A 85 -14.73 20.95 -6.50
CA LEU A 85 -15.13 20.88 -5.10
C LEU A 85 -14.84 22.18 -4.33
N THR A 86 -13.76 22.91 -4.67
CA THR A 86 -13.50 24.24 -4.09
C THR A 86 -14.49 25.32 -4.52
N GLN A 87 -15.24 25.12 -5.60
CA GLN A 87 -16.23 26.07 -6.11
C GLN A 87 -17.65 25.78 -5.59
N LEU A 88 -17.86 24.67 -4.90
CA LEU A 88 -19.16 24.31 -4.33
C LEU A 88 -19.40 25.07 -3.01
N ASN A 89 -20.65 25.49 -2.82
CA ASN A 89 -21.11 26.12 -1.58
C ASN A 89 -21.22 25.12 -0.42
N ARG A 90 -21.37 23.83 -0.73
CA ARG A 90 -21.35 22.72 0.24
C ARG A 90 -19.95 22.08 0.24
N PRO A 91 -19.26 22.00 1.39
CA PRO A 91 -18.03 21.23 1.50
C PRO A 91 -18.30 19.73 1.28
N ILE A 92 -17.52 19.10 0.41
CA ILE A 92 -17.54 17.66 0.19
C ILE A 92 -16.11 17.16 0.41
N LEU A 93 -15.92 16.19 1.30
CA LEU A 93 -14.64 15.56 1.53
C LEU A 93 -14.26 14.67 0.35
N TYR A 94 -13.00 14.75 -0.07
CA TYR A 94 -12.50 14.03 -1.24
C TYR A 94 -11.53 12.91 -0.87
N SER A 95 -11.90 11.67 -1.17
CA SER A 95 -11.14 10.45 -0.93
C SER A 95 -10.72 9.80 -2.25
N LEU A 96 -9.49 9.29 -2.34
CA LEU A 96 -8.96 8.59 -3.53
C LEU A 96 -8.76 7.09 -3.30
N SER A 97 -8.90 6.30 -4.37
CA SER A 97 -8.83 4.84 -4.41
C SER A 97 -8.41 4.37 -5.81
N PRO A 98 -7.83 3.15 -6.00
CA PRO A 98 -7.59 2.11 -5.01
C PRO A 98 -6.28 2.20 -4.26
N GLY A 99 -5.25 2.93 -4.71
CA GLY A 99 -4.00 3.06 -3.93
C GLY A 99 -3.06 1.85 -4.02
N SER A 100 -3.31 0.90 -4.93
CA SER A 100 -2.36 -0.15 -5.28
C SER A 100 -1.00 0.45 -5.66
N SER A 101 0.07 -0.06 -5.06
CA SER A 101 1.44 0.45 -5.27
C SER A 101 1.66 1.93 -4.93
N ALA A 102 0.74 2.57 -4.20
CA ALA A 102 0.88 3.96 -3.81
C ALA A 102 2.18 4.18 -3.03
N SER A 103 2.87 5.29 -3.34
CA SER A 103 4.12 5.65 -2.70
C SER A 103 4.02 7.05 -2.09
N PRO A 104 4.91 7.39 -1.13
CA PRO A 104 5.00 8.76 -0.63
C PRO A 104 5.28 9.80 -1.72
N ALA A 105 5.88 9.42 -2.86
CA ALA A 105 6.07 10.34 -3.98
C ALA A 105 4.73 10.69 -4.65
N MET A 106 3.91 9.68 -4.97
CA MET A 106 2.56 9.90 -5.52
C MET A 106 1.67 10.68 -4.56
N ALA A 107 1.80 10.42 -3.25
CA ALA A 107 1.09 11.17 -2.21
C ALA A 107 1.41 12.66 -2.22
N ARG A 108 2.65 13.03 -2.55
CA ARG A 108 3.05 14.44 -2.70
C ARG A 108 2.42 15.08 -3.93
N ASP A 109 2.20 14.34 -5.00
CA ASP A 109 1.56 14.86 -6.22
C ASP A 109 0.10 15.26 -5.98
N VAL A 110 -0.60 14.57 -5.07
CA VAL A 110 -1.99 14.88 -4.68
C VAL A 110 -2.12 15.77 -3.44
N ASN A 111 -1.00 16.25 -2.91
CA ASN A 111 -0.93 17.07 -1.71
C ASN A 111 -1.68 18.41 -1.91
N GLY A 112 -2.60 18.72 -1.00
CA GLY A 112 -3.48 19.88 -1.10
C GLY A 112 -4.69 19.71 -2.03
N LEU A 113 -4.81 18.60 -2.75
CA LEU A 113 -5.93 18.34 -3.65
C LEU A 113 -7.04 17.51 -3.00
N VAL A 114 -6.72 16.70 -1.99
CA VAL A 114 -7.65 15.70 -1.42
C VAL A 114 -7.64 15.71 0.11
N ASN A 115 -8.62 15.04 0.74
CA ASN A 115 -8.73 14.91 2.19
C ASN A 115 -8.24 13.55 2.70
N MET A 116 -8.24 12.53 1.85
CA MET A 116 -7.63 11.23 2.13
C MET A 116 -7.35 10.48 0.82
N TYR A 117 -6.45 9.51 0.87
CA TYR A 117 -6.09 8.69 -0.29
C TYR A 117 -5.64 7.30 0.16
N ARG A 118 -6.16 6.24 -0.47
CA ARG A 118 -5.78 4.87 -0.11
C ARG A 118 -4.31 4.63 -0.42
N VAL A 119 -3.58 3.95 0.46
CA VAL A 119 -2.13 3.72 0.33
C VAL A 119 -1.74 2.26 0.10
N THR A 120 -2.73 1.37 0.02
CA THR A 120 -2.57 -0.06 -0.30
C THR A 120 -3.64 -0.48 -1.29
N GLY A 121 -3.61 -1.72 -1.77
CA GLY A 121 -4.81 -2.32 -2.39
C GLY A 121 -5.92 -2.55 -1.38
N ASP A 122 -7.01 -3.20 -1.82
CA ASP A 122 -8.15 -3.55 -0.95
C ASP A 122 -7.72 -4.35 0.28
N ASP A 123 -8.03 -3.82 1.47
CA ASP A 123 -7.88 -4.53 2.74
C ASP A 123 -9.06 -5.46 2.98
N TRP A 124 -8.74 -6.66 3.46
CA TRP A 124 -9.71 -7.67 3.84
C TRP A 124 -9.24 -8.37 5.10
N ASP A 125 -10.07 -9.26 5.61
CA ASP A 125 -9.91 -9.91 6.89
C ASP A 125 -8.94 -11.11 6.85
N SER A 126 -7.78 -10.95 6.23
CA SER A 126 -6.68 -11.90 6.30
C SER A 126 -5.45 -11.27 6.95
N TRP A 127 -4.72 -12.06 7.75
CA TRP A 127 -3.48 -11.56 8.37
C TRP A 127 -2.46 -11.06 7.34
N LYS A 128 -2.45 -11.66 6.14
CA LYS A 128 -1.58 -11.22 5.05
C LYS A 128 -1.90 -9.77 4.69
N ASP A 129 -3.17 -9.42 4.54
CA ASP A 129 -3.58 -8.07 4.19
C ASP A 129 -3.18 -7.09 5.30
N VAL A 130 -3.56 -7.38 6.56
CA VAL A 130 -3.21 -6.58 7.75
C VAL A 130 -1.69 -6.34 7.87
N SER A 131 -0.88 -7.40 7.71
CA SER A 131 0.58 -7.30 7.89
C SER A 131 1.27 -6.42 6.84
N THR A 132 0.72 -6.30 5.63
CA THR A 132 1.31 -5.46 4.57
C THR A 132 1.24 -3.96 4.89
N HIS A 133 0.27 -3.53 5.69
CA HIS A 133 0.10 -2.13 6.09
C HIS A 133 1.22 -1.62 6.97
N PHE A 134 1.97 -2.47 7.68
CA PHE A 134 3.01 -2.03 8.61
C PHE A 134 4.14 -1.28 7.91
N ASP A 135 4.60 -1.79 6.77
CA ASP A 135 5.67 -1.14 6.00
C ASP A 135 5.17 0.12 5.30
N VAL A 136 3.96 0.07 4.74
CA VAL A 136 3.33 1.22 4.08
C VAL A 136 3.08 2.34 5.08
N ALA A 137 2.46 2.05 6.23
CA ALA A 137 2.21 3.04 7.28
C ALA A 137 3.51 3.68 7.78
N ARG A 138 4.58 2.87 7.98
CA ARG A 138 5.91 3.39 8.33
C ARG A 138 6.41 4.38 7.27
N ASP A 139 6.38 3.99 6.00
CA ASP A 139 6.97 4.79 4.92
C ASP A 139 6.23 6.13 4.75
N PHE A 140 4.91 6.12 4.87
CA PHE A 140 4.10 7.35 4.82
C PHE A 140 4.29 8.23 6.06
N ALA A 141 4.43 7.65 7.26
CA ALA A 141 4.77 8.40 8.47
C ALA A 141 6.16 9.03 8.37
N ALA A 142 7.18 8.27 7.94
CA ALA A 142 8.54 8.74 7.75
C ALA A 142 8.65 9.86 6.70
N ALA A 143 7.76 9.82 5.70
CA ALA A 143 7.65 10.87 4.69
C ALA A 143 6.84 12.10 5.14
N ASN A 144 6.39 12.16 6.41
CA ASN A 144 5.54 13.21 6.98
C ASN A 144 4.20 13.39 6.24
N MET A 145 3.62 12.29 5.75
CA MET A 145 2.35 12.33 5.00
C MET A 145 1.11 12.25 5.90
N ILE A 146 1.26 11.87 7.17
CA ILE A 146 0.16 11.85 8.13
C ILE A 146 -0.32 13.28 8.43
N GLY A 147 -1.54 13.62 7.99
CA GLY A 147 -2.10 14.95 8.21
C GLY A 147 -1.38 16.05 7.44
N ALA A 148 -0.80 15.72 6.27
CA ALA A 148 -0.19 16.67 5.35
C ALA A 148 -1.21 17.68 4.79
N LYS A 149 -0.81 18.62 3.95
CA LYS A 149 -1.73 19.61 3.36
C LYS A 149 -2.80 18.87 2.53
N GLY A 150 -4.06 19.24 2.73
CA GLY A 150 -5.19 18.65 2.00
C GLY A 150 -6.13 19.70 1.47
N LEU A 151 -7.16 19.23 0.77
CA LEU A 151 -8.23 20.08 0.26
C LEU A 151 -8.90 20.83 1.42
N ARG A 152 -8.74 22.16 1.45
CA ARG A 152 -9.28 23.05 2.50
C ARG A 152 -8.88 22.61 3.93
N GLY A 153 -7.75 21.96 4.12
CA GLY A 153 -7.33 21.47 5.43
C GLY A 153 -6.16 20.50 5.39
N LYS A 154 -6.37 19.32 5.98
CA LYS A 154 -5.38 18.23 6.04
C LYS A 154 -5.80 17.06 5.16
N SER A 155 -4.82 16.25 4.77
CA SER A 155 -5.00 14.98 4.07
C SER A 155 -4.43 13.82 4.88
N TRP A 156 -5.09 12.67 4.81
CA TRP A 156 -4.75 11.49 5.60
C TRP A 156 -4.44 10.27 4.70
N PRO A 157 -3.31 9.58 4.90
CA PRO A 157 -3.08 8.25 4.34
C PRO A 157 -4.19 7.30 4.80
N ASP A 158 -4.88 6.66 3.87
CA ASP A 158 -5.98 5.74 4.13
C ASP A 158 -5.50 4.30 3.99
N LEU A 159 -5.46 3.59 5.12
CA LEU A 159 -5.15 2.15 5.19
C LEU A 159 -6.37 1.28 4.83
N ASP A 160 -7.43 1.88 4.30
CA ASP A 160 -8.69 1.25 3.92
C ASP A 160 -9.62 0.92 5.10
N MET A 161 -10.80 0.42 4.76
CA MET A 161 -11.88 0.09 5.68
C MET A 161 -11.49 -1.02 6.66
N LEU A 162 -12.10 -1.01 7.84
CA LEU A 162 -11.96 -2.07 8.86
C LEU A 162 -12.91 -3.24 8.51
N PRO A 163 -12.39 -4.42 8.13
CA PRO A 163 -13.20 -5.56 7.75
C PRO A 163 -13.63 -6.35 9.00
N PHE A 164 -14.41 -5.71 9.87
CA PHE A 164 -14.85 -6.27 11.15
C PHE A 164 -16.34 -6.66 11.14
N GLY A 165 -16.74 -7.51 12.09
CA GLY A 165 -18.14 -7.88 12.28
C GLY A 165 -18.66 -8.82 11.19
N TRP A 166 -19.85 -8.52 10.66
CA TRP A 166 -20.55 -9.32 9.66
C TRP A 166 -20.32 -8.78 8.24
N LEU A 167 -19.73 -9.61 7.38
CA LEU A 167 -19.18 -9.25 6.07
C LEU A 167 -19.76 -10.13 4.95
N THR A 168 -19.49 -9.72 3.71
CA THR A 168 -19.67 -10.52 2.48
C THR A 168 -18.29 -10.85 1.92
N ASP A 169 -18.15 -12.02 1.28
CA ASP A 169 -16.89 -12.39 0.64
C ASP A 169 -16.39 -11.36 -0.41
N PRO A 170 -15.06 -11.18 -0.55
CA PRO A 170 -14.50 -10.28 -1.54
C PRO A 170 -14.98 -10.58 -2.95
N GLY A 171 -15.45 -9.56 -3.66
CA GLY A 171 -15.92 -9.68 -5.04
C GLY A 171 -17.31 -10.31 -5.19
N SER A 172 -18.04 -10.49 -4.08
CA SER A 172 -19.46 -10.86 -4.12
C SER A 172 -20.36 -9.72 -3.68
N ASN A 173 -21.52 -9.60 -4.34
CA ASN A 173 -22.52 -8.59 -4.04
C ASN A 173 -23.55 -9.06 -2.99
N GLU A 174 -23.86 -10.35 -2.96
CA GLU A 174 -25.00 -10.89 -2.19
C GLU A 174 -24.62 -12.04 -1.25
N GLY A 175 -23.37 -12.53 -1.28
CA GLY A 175 -22.93 -13.60 -0.40
C GLY A 175 -21.85 -14.53 -0.99
N PRO A 176 -21.29 -15.46 -0.21
CA PRO A 176 -21.74 -15.83 1.12
C PRO A 176 -21.44 -14.73 2.14
N HIS A 177 -22.37 -14.57 3.09
CA HIS A 177 -22.16 -13.71 4.23
C HIS A 177 -21.51 -14.50 5.37
N ARG A 178 -20.60 -13.86 6.10
CA ARG A 178 -19.81 -14.51 7.15
C ARG A 178 -19.36 -13.50 8.21
N LYS A 179 -18.82 -14.01 9.30
CA LYS A 179 -18.06 -13.17 10.24
C LYS A 179 -16.68 -12.85 9.66
N CYS A 180 -16.07 -11.80 10.20
CA CYS A 180 -14.65 -11.52 10.09
C CYS A 180 -13.82 -12.77 10.46
N ASN A 181 -12.83 -13.08 9.62
CA ASN A 181 -11.88 -14.18 9.77
C ASN A 181 -10.66 -13.80 10.62
N LEU A 182 -10.44 -12.50 10.87
CA LEU A 182 -9.44 -12.06 11.82
C LEU A 182 -9.85 -12.46 13.24
N ASN A 183 -8.93 -13.05 13.97
CA ASN A 183 -9.14 -13.29 15.39
C ASN A 183 -9.08 -11.96 16.18
N LEU A 184 -9.46 -11.99 17.46
CA LEU A 184 -9.53 -10.77 18.28
C LEU A 184 -8.18 -10.06 18.41
N ASP A 185 -7.07 -10.79 18.50
CA ASP A 185 -5.74 -10.19 18.62
C ASP A 185 -5.32 -9.51 17.30
N GLU A 186 -5.67 -10.10 16.16
CA GLU A 186 -5.47 -9.50 14.84
C GLU A 186 -6.33 -8.24 14.65
N GLN A 187 -7.60 -8.27 15.06
CA GLN A 187 -8.48 -7.08 15.03
C GLN A 187 -7.93 -5.95 15.92
N ARG A 188 -7.46 -6.27 17.13
CA ARG A 188 -6.79 -5.32 18.03
C ARG A 188 -5.54 -4.73 17.39
N THR A 189 -4.72 -5.59 16.78
CA THR A 189 -3.51 -5.18 16.06
C THR A 189 -3.83 -4.22 14.91
N GLN A 190 -4.83 -4.55 14.09
CA GLN A 190 -5.25 -3.71 12.97
C GLN A 190 -5.73 -2.33 13.44
N ILE A 191 -6.70 -2.28 14.35
CA ILE A 191 -7.26 -0.99 14.80
C ILE A 191 -6.23 -0.16 15.59
N THR A 192 -5.30 -0.80 16.29
CA THR A 192 -4.18 -0.11 16.95
C THR A 192 -3.26 0.52 15.92
N LEU A 193 -2.87 -0.19 14.86
CA LEU A 193 -2.06 0.38 13.78
C LEU A 193 -2.80 1.52 13.06
N TRP A 194 -4.09 1.35 12.73
CA TRP A 194 -4.89 2.39 12.06
C TRP A 194 -4.97 3.65 12.93
N SER A 195 -5.15 3.48 14.24
CA SER A 195 -5.19 4.60 15.18
C SER A 195 -3.83 5.30 15.27
N MET A 196 -2.74 4.53 15.41
CA MET A 196 -1.38 5.07 15.47
C MET A 196 -0.96 5.72 14.15
N ALA A 197 -1.35 5.21 12.99
CA ALA A 197 -1.09 5.82 11.69
C ALA A 197 -2.05 6.99 11.36
N LYS A 198 -3.06 7.23 12.22
CA LYS A 198 -4.15 8.20 11.99
C LYS A 198 -4.88 7.98 10.65
N SER A 199 -5.06 6.72 10.28
CA SER A 199 -5.90 6.34 9.13
C SER A 199 -7.35 6.73 9.39
N PRO A 200 -8.14 7.13 8.37
CA PRO A 200 -9.59 7.15 8.47
C PRO A 200 -10.12 5.81 9.00
N LEU A 201 -11.13 5.86 9.87
CA LEU A 201 -11.77 4.67 10.44
C LEU A 201 -13.15 4.49 9.81
N MET A 202 -13.21 3.70 8.73
CA MET A 202 -14.47 3.34 8.04
C MET A 202 -14.81 1.89 8.35
N PHE A 203 -15.93 1.63 9.02
CA PHE A 203 -16.36 0.26 9.34
C PHE A 203 -16.99 -0.42 8.12
N GLY A 204 -16.47 -1.59 7.73
CA GLY A 204 -16.92 -2.32 6.55
C GLY A 204 -18.04 -3.34 6.80
N GLY A 205 -18.36 -3.65 8.05
CA GLY A 205 -19.37 -4.65 8.41
C GLY A 205 -20.81 -4.14 8.47
N ASP A 206 -21.75 -5.07 8.52
CA ASP A 206 -23.16 -4.77 8.78
C ASP A 206 -23.38 -4.39 10.26
N MET A 207 -23.56 -3.10 10.51
CA MET A 207 -23.81 -2.53 11.85
C MET A 207 -25.07 -3.08 12.53
N ARG A 208 -26.04 -3.62 11.78
CA ARG A 208 -27.26 -4.23 12.36
C ARG A 208 -26.97 -5.57 13.05
N ARG A 209 -25.79 -6.15 12.79
CA ARG A 209 -25.33 -7.43 13.32
C ARG A 209 -24.07 -7.29 14.17
N LEU A 210 -23.83 -6.09 14.70
CA LEU A 210 -22.65 -5.78 15.50
C LEU A 210 -22.71 -6.46 16.86
N ASP A 211 -21.69 -7.25 17.19
CA ASP A 211 -21.55 -7.83 18.53
C ASP A 211 -20.82 -6.88 19.50
N GLU A 212 -20.95 -7.16 20.80
CA GLU A 212 -20.42 -6.31 21.86
C GLU A 212 -18.89 -6.19 21.82
N ILE A 213 -18.18 -7.23 21.37
CA ILE A 213 -16.71 -7.22 21.28
C ILE A 213 -16.29 -6.25 20.19
N THR A 214 -16.85 -6.38 18.99
CA THR A 214 -16.56 -5.46 17.88
C THR A 214 -16.99 -4.03 18.22
N PHE A 215 -18.15 -3.84 18.86
CA PHE A 215 -18.58 -2.52 19.33
C PHE A 215 -17.54 -1.87 20.26
N LYS A 216 -17.08 -2.60 21.29
CA LYS A 216 -16.05 -2.11 22.22
C LYS A 216 -14.73 -1.79 21.54
N LEU A 217 -14.34 -2.53 20.49
CA LEU A 217 -13.15 -2.23 19.70
C LEU A 217 -13.30 -0.88 18.99
N ILE A 218 -14.37 -0.69 18.21
CA ILE A 218 -14.56 0.51 17.38
C ILE A 218 -14.94 1.75 18.19
N THR A 219 -15.40 1.58 19.44
CA THR A 219 -15.69 2.69 20.36
C THR A 219 -14.65 2.84 21.47
N ASN A 220 -13.46 2.23 21.35
CA ASN A 220 -12.44 2.36 22.37
C ASN A 220 -11.96 3.83 22.48
N PRO A 221 -12.12 4.49 23.64
CA PRO A 221 -11.83 5.91 23.77
C PRO A 221 -10.35 6.23 23.62
N THR A 222 -9.44 5.35 24.05
CA THR A 222 -7.99 5.53 23.91
C THR A 222 -7.57 5.50 22.44
N LEU A 223 -8.10 4.54 21.66
CA LEU A 223 -7.82 4.45 20.22
C LEU A 223 -8.36 5.67 19.45
N LEU A 224 -9.60 6.07 19.74
CA LEU A 224 -10.20 7.25 19.11
C LEU A 224 -9.47 8.55 19.47
N GLU A 225 -8.98 8.66 20.70
CA GLU A 225 -8.14 9.78 21.15
C GLU A 225 -6.81 9.83 20.39
N ILE A 226 -6.15 8.70 20.22
CA ILE A 226 -4.91 8.59 19.42
C ILE A 226 -5.22 9.00 17.98
N ASN A 227 -6.21 8.35 17.35
CA ASN A 227 -6.54 8.58 15.95
C ASN A 227 -6.89 10.06 15.68
N SER A 228 -7.70 10.68 16.54
CA SER A 228 -8.19 12.04 16.33
C SER A 228 -7.18 13.11 16.75
N PHE A 229 -6.57 12.98 17.92
CA PHE A 229 -5.90 14.10 18.58
C PHE A 229 -4.39 13.95 18.79
N SER A 230 -3.83 12.74 18.64
CA SER A 230 -2.38 12.57 18.81
C SER A 230 -1.57 13.24 17.69
N THR A 231 -0.29 13.48 18.00
CA THR A 231 0.70 14.10 17.10
C THR A 231 2.02 13.34 17.16
N ASN A 232 2.91 13.58 16.21
CA ASN A 232 4.22 12.90 16.09
C ASN A 232 4.10 11.38 16.05
N ASN A 233 3.07 10.91 15.35
CA ASN A 233 2.82 9.51 15.11
C ASN A 233 3.89 8.95 14.16
N ALA A 234 4.68 7.99 14.65
CA ALA A 234 5.73 7.38 13.86
C ALA A 234 6.02 5.96 14.32
N GLU A 235 6.65 5.20 13.44
CA GLU A 235 7.28 3.94 13.83
C GLU A 235 8.44 4.23 14.80
N PHE A 236 8.53 3.41 15.85
CA PHE A 236 9.53 3.50 16.90
C PHE A 236 10.52 2.34 16.80
N PRO A 237 11.71 2.55 16.18
CA PRO A 237 12.63 1.45 15.88
C PRO A 237 13.50 1.02 17.07
N TYR A 238 13.47 1.74 18.20
CA TYR A 238 14.34 1.48 19.35
C TYR A 238 13.74 0.43 20.30
N ILE A 239 13.48 -0.76 19.76
CA ILE A 239 12.98 -1.92 20.48
C ILE A 239 13.95 -3.09 20.45
N THR A 240 13.83 -3.97 21.41
CA THR A 240 14.44 -5.30 21.40
C THR A 240 13.35 -6.36 21.42
N SER A 241 13.62 -7.50 20.78
CA SER A 241 12.67 -8.61 20.71
C SER A 241 13.36 -9.94 20.89
N SER A 242 12.73 -10.87 21.61
CA SER A 242 13.17 -12.26 21.72
C SER A 242 12.00 -13.22 21.61
N LEU A 243 12.12 -14.25 20.78
CA LEU A 243 11.14 -15.34 20.70
C LEU A 243 11.11 -16.10 22.03
N SER A 244 9.92 -16.28 22.59
CA SER A 244 9.75 -16.95 23.88
C SER A 244 9.95 -18.45 23.71
N ARG A 245 10.88 -19.04 24.46
CA ARG A 245 11.37 -20.43 24.28
C ARG A 245 10.42 -21.54 24.76
N HIS A 246 9.15 -21.24 25.05
CA HIS A 246 8.28 -22.17 25.79
C HIS A 246 7.35 -23.09 24.97
N THR A 247 7.53 -23.20 23.66
CA THR A 247 6.86 -24.25 22.86
C THR A 247 7.81 -24.88 21.86
N TRP A 248 8.69 -25.75 22.34
CA TRP A 248 9.35 -26.77 21.52
C TRP A 248 8.61 -28.10 21.72
N THR A 249 7.55 -28.33 20.96
CA THR A 249 7.16 -29.71 20.61
C THR A 249 7.92 -30.08 19.34
N SER A 250 8.58 -31.24 19.39
CA SER A 250 9.61 -31.70 18.46
C SER A 250 9.21 -31.61 16.98
N LEU A 251 9.75 -30.63 16.28
CA LEU A 251 9.97 -30.72 14.84
C LEU A 251 11.46 -30.46 14.60
N SER A 252 12.16 -31.55 14.25
CA SER A 252 13.45 -31.56 13.54
C SER A 252 14.47 -30.50 13.96
N ARG A 253 15.39 -30.90 14.86
CA ARG A 253 16.74 -30.31 14.92
C ARG A 253 17.44 -30.61 13.59
N ASN A 254 17.27 -29.75 12.59
CA ASN A 254 18.17 -29.60 11.44
C ASN A 254 17.73 -28.41 10.58
N GLN A 255 17.94 -27.19 11.09
CA GLN A 255 18.23 -25.98 10.30
C GLN A 255 18.37 -24.80 11.27
N MET A 256 19.52 -24.72 11.92
CA MET A 256 19.94 -23.48 12.56
C MET A 256 21.30 -23.12 11.95
N SER A 257 21.42 -21.86 11.52
CA SER A 257 22.51 -21.21 10.79
C SER A 257 22.49 -21.31 9.25
N LYS A 258 21.92 -20.28 8.60
CA LYS A 258 22.65 -19.47 7.60
C LYS A 258 21.80 -18.30 7.09
N GLY A 259 22.39 -17.10 7.17
CA GLY A 259 22.26 -16.06 6.16
C GLY A 259 21.06 -15.12 6.28
N ILE A 260 21.37 -13.86 6.63
CA ILE A 260 20.63 -12.68 6.16
C ILE A 260 20.51 -12.80 4.64
N THR A 261 19.30 -12.91 4.10
CA THR A 261 19.06 -12.74 2.67
C THR A 261 18.40 -11.39 2.46
N ASP A 262 19.18 -10.42 1.98
CA ASP A 262 18.63 -9.25 1.29
C ASP A 262 17.72 -9.76 0.17
N PHE A 263 16.45 -9.37 0.16
CA PHE A 263 15.53 -9.71 -0.93
C PHE A 263 15.64 -8.65 -2.03
N HIS A 264 15.98 -9.08 -3.24
CA HIS A 264 15.87 -8.27 -4.45
C HIS A 264 14.40 -8.27 -4.90
N ALA A 265 13.73 -7.13 -4.75
CA ALA A 265 12.38 -6.93 -5.27
C ALA A 265 12.47 -6.27 -6.64
N LEU A 266 11.83 -6.87 -7.66
CA LEU A 266 11.76 -6.31 -9.00
C LEU A 266 10.66 -5.24 -9.04
N GLY A 267 11.01 -4.02 -9.44
CA GLY A 267 10.10 -2.89 -9.56
C GLY A 267 10.18 -2.21 -10.93
N LEU A 268 9.29 -1.25 -11.16
CA LEU A 268 9.31 -0.37 -12.33
C LEU A 268 9.64 1.05 -11.89
N THR A 269 10.58 1.69 -12.57
CA THR A 269 10.94 3.10 -12.34
C THR A 269 11.14 3.82 -13.67
N SER A 270 11.35 5.14 -13.63
CA SER A 270 11.73 5.91 -14.80
C SER A 270 13.06 5.41 -15.37
N CYS A 271 13.18 5.26 -16.68
CA CYS A 271 14.44 4.88 -17.34
C CYS A 271 15.58 5.90 -17.17
N LYS A 272 15.28 7.10 -16.66
CA LYS A 272 16.28 8.11 -16.30
C LYS A 272 16.85 7.91 -14.89
N ASP A 273 16.23 7.07 -14.07
CA ASP A 273 16.69 6.75 -12.72
C ASP A 273 18.00 5.94 -12.78
N ASP A 274 18.96 6.30 -11.94
CA ASP A 274 20.22 5.55 -11.84
C ASP A 274 19.97 4.10 -11.36
N ASN A 275 18.90 3.86 -10.60
CA ASN A 275 18.49 2.52 -10.15
C ASN A 275 17.88 1.65 -11.26
N ALA A 276 17.66 2.20 -12.46
CA ALA A 276 17.25 1.43 -13.65
C ALA A 276 18.45 0.87 -14.42
N ARG A 277 19.67 1.36 -14.14
CA ARG A 277 20.90 1.00 -14.86
C ARG A 277 21.64 -0.12 -14.14
N GLY A 278 21.88 -1.22 -14.84
CA GLY A 278 22.59 -2.37 -14.26
C GLY A 278 22.33 -3.70 -14.97
N TRP A 279 21.42 -3.76 -15.94
CA TRP A 279 21.14 -4.98 -16.68
C TRP A 279 22.20 -5.27 -17.75
N LEU A 280 22.59 -6.53 -17.88
CA LEU A 280 23.58 -7.01 -18.84
C LEU A 280 23.12 -8.34 -19.43
N ALA A 281 23.31 -8.53 -20.74
CA ALA A 281 23.13 -9.84 -21.36
C ALA A 281 24.35 -10.73 -21.09
N ARG A 282 24.12 -12.02 -20.83
CA ARG A 282 25.14 -13.06 -20.64
C ARG A 282 24.72 -14.31 -21.39
N THR A 283 25.62 -14.88 -22.18
CA THR A 283 25.45 -16.21 -22.79
C THR A 283 25.89 -17.29 -21.80
N VAL A 284 25.08 -18.35 -21.68
CA VAL A 284 25.33 -19.47 -20.76
C VAL A 284 25.67 -20.77 -21.50
N ASP A 285 25.05 -21.00 -22.67
CA ASP A 285 25.35 -22.07 -23.63
C ASP A 285 24.96 -21.60 -25.04
N ASP A 286 25.30 -22.35 -26.10
CA ASP A 286 25.19 -21.96 -27.53
C ASP A 286 23.79 -21.49 -27.97
N ASP A 287 22.72 -21.81 -27.21
CA ASP A 287 21.32 -21.39 -27.48
C ASP A 287 20.63 -20.65 -26.31
N LEU A 288 21.31 -20.44 -25.18
CA LEU A 288 20.70 -19.91 -23.94
C LEU A 288 21.35 -18.58 -23.52
N GLU A 289 20.63 -17.48 -23.79
CA GLU A 289 20.96 -16.14 -23.32
C GLU A 289 20.23 -15.79 -22.03
N GLN A 290 20.88 -15.05 -21.13
CA GLN A 290 20.30 -14.48 -19.91
C GLN A 290 20.47 -12.97 -19.86
N VAL A 291 19.57 -12.27 -19.18
CA VAL A 291 19.69 -10.86 -18.81
C VAL A 291 19.80 -10.77 -17.29
N CYS A 292 20.95 -10.31 -16.81
CA CYS A 292 21.34 -10.32 -15.41
C CYS A 292 21.56 -8.92 -14.86
N TRP A 293 21.25 -8.71 -13.59
CA TRP A 293 21.55 -7.48 -12.88
C TRP A 293 22.98 -7.47 -12.32
N LYS A 294 23.74 -6.43 -12.64
CA LYS A 294 25.12 -6.22 -12.17
C LYS A 294 25.11 -5.68 -10.75
N GLU A 295 25.50 -6.50 -9.79
CA GLU A 295 25.68 -6.05 -8.41
C GLU A 295 26.98 -5.25 -8.23
N LYS A 296 26.91 -4.17 -7.45
CA LYS A 296 28.10 -3.48 -6.92
C LYS A 296 28.56 -4.21 -5.65
N LEU A 297 29.56 -5.10 -5.80
CA LEU A 297 30.44 -5.76 -4.80
C LEU A 297 29.83 -6.80 -3.81
N SER A 298 30.04 -8.11 -4.04
CA SER A 298 31.11 -8.98 -3.49
C SER A 298 30.96 -10.39 -4.10
N GLU A 299 32.05 -11.13 -4.31
CA GLU A 299 32.14 -12.35 -5.16
C GLU A 299 31.32 -13.59 -4.73
N LEU A 300 30.42 -13.46 -3.76
CA LEU A 300 29.73 -14.59 -3.12
C LEU A 300 28.20 -14.62 -3.33
N GLN A 301 27.62 -13.69 -4.09
CA GLN A 301 26.19 -13.73 -4.46
C GLN A 301 25.99 -13.93 -5.96
N VAL A 302 25.11 -14.88 -6.30
CA VAL A 302 24.71 -15.15 -7.68
C VAL A 302 23.85 -13.97 -8.16
N PRO A 303 24.19 -13.33 -9.29
CA PRO A 303 23.41 -12.20 -9.81
C PRO A 303 21.99 -12.64 -10.15
N PHE A 304 21.02 -11.76 -9.92
CA PHE A 304 19.64 -11.99 -10.34
C PHE A 304 19.57 -11.99 -11.87
N CYS A 305 19.18 -13.12 -12.47
CA CYS A 305 19.19 -13.35 -13.91
C CYS A 305 17.84 -13.86 -14.42
N LEU A 306 17.49 -13.45 -15.64
CA LEU A 306 16.29 -13.87 -16.38
C LEU A 306 16.70 -14.50 -17.69
N TYR A 307 15.97 -15.51 -18.14
CA TYR A 307 16.30 -16.23 -19.37
C TYR A 307 15.65 -15.56 -20.57
N LYS A 308 16.42 -15.34 -21.64
CA LYS A 308 15.96 -14.87 -22.94
C LYS A 308 15.72 -16.08 -23.82
N LYS A 309 14.54 -16.17 -24.42
CA LYS A 309 14.23 -17.23 -25.40
C LYS A 309 13.87 -16.60 -26.73
N HIS A 310 14.69 -16.88 -27.75
CA HIS A 310 14.35 -16.62 -29.14
C HIS A 310 13.54 -17.80 -29.68
N HIS A 311 12.56 -17.54 -30.55
CA HIS A 311 11.79 -18.63 -31.16
C HIS A 311 12.61 -19.32 -32.25
N LEU A 312 12.63 -20.65 -32.19
CA LEU A 312 12.95 -21.52 -33.31
C LEU A 312 11.62 -21.92 -33.97
N LEU A 313 11.52 -21.69 -35.28
CA LEU A 313 10.53 -22.15 -36.27
C LEU A 313 9.26 -21.29 -36.52
N GLU A 314 9.08 -21.06 -37.83
CA GLU A 314 8.28 -20.06 -38.54
C GLU A 314 6.90 -20.58 -38.99
N SER A 315 5.89 -19.72 -39.03
CA SER A 315 4.70 -19.89 -39.89
C SER A 315 4.32 -18.58 -40.59
N ASP A 316 3.73 -18.71 -41.79
CA ASP A 316 3.50 -17.62 -42.76
C ASP A 316 2.53 -16.51 -42.31
N GLU A 317 1.84 -16.64 -41.16
CA GLU A 317 0.99 -15.57 -40.61
C GLU A 317 1.78 -14.49 -39.82
N GLU A 318 3.10 -14.65 -39.68
CA GLU A 318 3.92 -13.89 -38.72
C GLU A 318 4.82 -12.79 -39.32
N LEU A 319 4.83 -12.60 -40.64
CA LEU A 319 5.65 -11.57 -41.31
C LEU A 319 5.22 -10.13 -40.99
N THR A 320 3.93 -9.90 -40.73
CA THR A 320 3.39 -8.57 -40.39
C THR A 320 3.60 -8.19 -38.92
N TYR A 321 3.84 -9.18 -38.04
CA TYR A 321 4.01 -8.97 -36.59
C TYR A 321 5.49 -8.82 -36.18
N ASN A 322 6.42 -9.42 -36.94
CA ASN A 322 7.86 -9.34 -36.69
C ASN A 322 8.45 -7.93 -36.92
N HIS A 323 7.83 -7.08 -37.75
CA HIS A 323 8.28 -5.69 -37.92
C HIS A 323 7.97 -4.77 -36.70
N LEU A 324 6.99 -5.12 -35.85
CA LEU A 324 6.57 -4.31 -34.70
C LEU A 324 7.43 -4.52 -33.44
N TYR A 325 8.17 -5.63 -33.38
CA TYR A 325 8.92 -6.06 -32.19
C TYR A 325 10.37 -6.45 -32.45
N ASP A 326 10.94 -6.00 -33.57
CA ASP A 326 12.36 -6.16 -33.87
C ASP A 326 13.23 -5.64 -32.70
N GLY A 327 14.19 -6.45 -32.26
CA GLY A 327 15.04 -6.18 -31.08
C GLY A 327 14.42 -6.42 -29.69
N LYS A 328 13.12 -6.74 -29.57
CA LYS A 328 12.44 -6.94 -28.26
C LYS A 328 12.34 -8.42 -27.89
N VAL A 329 12.44 -8.72 -26.60
CA VAL A 329 12.47 -10.09 -26.08
C VAL A 329 11.52 -10.33 -24.91
N ARG A 330 11.13 -11.59 -24.75
CA ARG A 330 10.45 -12.08 -23.56
C ARG A 330 11.46 -12.67 -22.59
N LEU A 331 11.27 -12.37 -21.30
CA LEU A 331 12.16 -12.76 -20.23
C LEU A 331 11.48 -13.74 -19.29
N PHE A 332 12.10 -14.88 -19.06
CA PHE A 332 11.54 -16.00 -18.31
C PHE A 332 12.19 -16.11 -16.93
N ALA A 333 11.39 -16.48 -15.93
CA ALA A 333 11.88 -16.61 -14.54
C ALA A 333 12.90 -17.75 -14.38
N THR A 334 12.70 -18.86 -15.08
CA THR A 334 13.62 -20.00 -15.12
C THR A 334 13.55 -20.67 -16.49
N GLU A 335 14.59 -21.42 -16.85
CA GLU A 335 14.71 -22.17 -18.11
C GLU A 335 13.52 -23.11 -18.39
N ARG A 336 12.91 -23.68 -17.34
CA ARG A 336 11.84 -24.69 -17.44
C ARG A 336 10.43 -24.17 -17.22
N THR A 337 10.25 -22.87 -16.96
CA THR A 337 8.94 -22.29 -16.61
C THR A 337 8.36 -21.45 -17.73
N GLU A 338 7.05 -21.58 -17.99
CA GLU A 338 6.29 -20.76 -18.95
C GLU A 338 5.81 -19.41 -18.37
N PHE A 339 6.54 -18.85 -17.41
CA PHE A 339 6.20 -17.58 -16.77
C PHE A 339 7.15 -16.48 -17.24
N CYS A 340 6.57 -15.46 -17.86
CA CYS A 340 7.28 -14.32 -18.43
C CYS A 340 7.17 -13.10 -17.52
N LEU A 341 8.24 -12.31 -17.48
CA LEU A 341 8.26 -11.03 -16.83
C LEU A 341 7.29 -10.09 -17.56
N GLY A 342 6.28 -9.60 -16.86
CA GLY A 342 5.39 -8.57 -17.37
C GLY A 342 5.56 -7.27 -16.61
N ALA A 343 5.40 -6.14 -17.30
CA ALA A 343 5.07 -4.85 -16.69
C ALA A 343 3.54 -4.66 -16.69
N SER A 344 2.83 -5.69 -16.22
CA SER A 344 1.36 -5.63 -16.20
C SER A 344 0.89 -4.80 -15.01
N PRO A 345 0.01 -3.80 -15.21
CA PRO A 345 -0.68 -3.11 -14.11
C PRO A 345 -1.81 -3.97 -13.52
N HIS A 346 -2.05 -5.18 -14.04
CA HIS A 346 -3.30 -5.93 -13.83
C HIS A 346 -3.09 -7.43 -13.61
N LYS A 347 -2.84 -7.86 -12.36
CA LYS A 347 -3.30 -9.15 -11.81
C LYS A 347 -3.12 -9.22 -10.29
N LYS A 348 -4.19 -9.55 -9.54
CA LYS A 348 -4.09 -9.99 -8.13
C LYS A 348 -3.23 -11.27 -8.09
N LEU A 349 -2.01 -11.17 -7.55
CA LEU A 349 -1.10 -12.30 -7.38
C LEU A 349 -1.51 -13.15 -6.17
N THR A 350 -1.58 -14.46 -6.35
CA THR A 350 -1.79 -15.39 -5.22
C THR A 350 -0.55 -15.47 -4.33
N SER A 351 -0.69 -15.96 -3.10
CA SER A 351 0.39 -16.03 -2.09
C SER A 351 1.62 -16.86 -2.49
N LYS A 352 1.51 -17.77 -3.47
CA LYS A 352 2.66 -18.48 -4.05
C LYS A 352 3.42 -17.66 -5.10
N GLU A 353 2.75 -16.74 -5.79
CA GLU A 353 3.31 -15.95 -6.89
C GLU A 353 4.02 -14.68 -6.39
N PHE A 354 3.63 -14.19 -5.21
CA PHE A 354 4.28 -13.05 -4.53
C PHE A 354 5.76 -13.31 -4.17
N LYS A 355 6.15 -14.58 -4.00
CA LYS A 355 7.56 -14.96 -3.83
C LYS A 355 8.40 -14.80 -5.12
N ARG A 356 7.78 -14.50 -6.27
CA ARG A 356 8.46 -14.44 -7.57
C ARG A 356 8.41 -13.07 -8.28
N GLY A 357 7.48 -12.17 -7.97
CA GLY A 357 7.44 -10.77 -8.47
C GLY A 357 7.23 -10.62 -9.99
N SER A 358 6.21 -9.88 -10.43
CA SER A 358 6.00 -9.46 -11.83
C SER A 358 5.94 -10.56 -12.93
N PHE A 359 6.01 -11.85 -12.60
CA PHE A 359 5.91 -12.95 -13.57
C PHE A 359 4.47 -13.42 -13.74
N SER A 360 4.04 -13.60 -14.98
CA SER A 360 2.72 -14.12 -15.35
C SER A 360 2.86 -15.14 -16.48
N PRO A 361 1.87 -16.02 -16.74
CA PRO A 361 1.94 -16.94 -17.86
C PRO A 361 2.28 -16.20 -19.15
N CYS A 362 3.23 -16.72 -19.93
CA CYS A 362 3.70 -16.07 -21.14
C CYS A 362 2.57 -15.91 -22.16
N ARG A 363 2.31 -14.67 -22.57
CA ARG A 363 1.35 -14.25 -23.60
C ARG A 363 2.03 -13.34 -24.60
N ARG A 364 1.49 -13.25 -25.82
CA ARG A 364 1.97 -12.33 -26.86
C ARG A 364 1.35 -10.95 -26.67
N GLU A 365 1.72 -10.28 -25.57
CA GLU A 365 1.18 -8.96 -25.18
C GLU A 365 2.33 -7.96 -24.96
N ALA A 366 2.11 -6.68 -25.29
CA ALA A 366 3.14 -5.63 -25.21
C ALA A 366 3.72 -5.43 -23.79
N ASN A 367 2.93 -5.75 -22.75
CA ASN A 367 3.36 -5.70 -21.35
C ASN A 367 4.42 -6.76 -21.00
N GLN A 368 4.62 -7.81 -21.79
CA GLN A 368 5.65 -8.83 -21.57
C GLN A 368 6.86 -8.69 -22.50
N MET A 369 6.89 -7.62 -23.31
CA MET A 369 7.97 -7.34 -24.26
C MET A 369 8.96 -6.34 -23.68
N TRP A 370 10.22 -6.76 -23.60
CA TRP A 370 11.31 -5.99 -22.99
C TRP A 370 12.43 -5.71 -23.98
N GLU A 371 13.04 -4.55 -23.84
CA GLU A 371 14.17 -4.10 -24.64
C GLU A 371 15.35 -3.80 -23.72
N LEU A 372 16.47 -4.49 -23.94
CA LEU A 372 17.71 -4.21 -23.23
C LEU A 372 18.48 -3.14 -23.99
N ASN A 373 18.58 -1.95 -23.40
CA ASN A 373 19.27 -0.82 -24.01
C ASN A 373 20.78 -0.88 -23.77
N SER A 374 21.55 -0.26 -24.67
CA SER A 374 23.02 -0.15 -24.56
C SER A 374 23.49 0.59 -23.31
N ASN A 375 22.63 1.43 -22.69
CA ASN A 375 22.91 2.14 -21.45
C ASN A 375 22.70 1.27 -20.18
N GLY A 376 22.42 -0.02 -20.34
CA GLY A 376 22.21 -0.98 -19.24
C GLY A 376 20.84 -0.89 -18.58
N THR A 377 19.86 -0.27 -19.23
CA THR A 377 18.46 -0.26 -18.76
C THR A 377 17.63 -1.31 -19.49
N LEU A 378 16.60 -1.83 -18.83
CA LEU A 378 15.69 -2.82 -19.38
C LEU A 378 14.27 -2.24 -19.45
N THR A 379 13.87 -1.76 -20.61
CA THR A 379 12.62 -1.00 -20.82
C THR A 379 11.47 -1.91 -21.22
N ASN A 380 10.28 -1.65 -20.68
CA ASN A 380 9.08 -2.34 -21.09
C ASN A 380 8.35 -1.59 -22.22
N SER A 381 7.88 -2.34 -23.22
CA SER A 381 7.25 -1.78 -24.42
C SER A 381 5.83 -1.22 -24.21
N TYR A 382 5.16 -1.57 -23.11
CA TYR A 382 3.82 -1.10 -22.78
C TYR A 382 3.85 0.12 -21.85
N SER A 383 4.57 0.03 -20.72
CA SER A 383 4.60 1.11 -19.74
C SER A 383 5.61 2.22 -20.05
N GLY A 384 6.61 1.95 -20.90
CA GLY A 384 7.74 2.85 -21.12
C GLY A 384 8.67 3.00 -19.89
N LEU A 385 8.41 2.24 -18.82
CA LEU A 385 9.22 2.21 -17.61
C LEU A 385 10.33 1.17 -17.71
N CYS A 386 11.36 1.35 -16.90
CA CYS A 386 12.48 0.42 -16.82
C CYS A 386 12.39 -0.46 -15.58
N ALA A 387 12.84 -1.71 -15.70
CA ALA A 387 12.98 -2.60 -14.56
C ALA A 387 14.10 -2.11 -13.64
N SER A 388 13.80 -2.00 -12.36
CA SER A 388 14.77 -1.70 -11.29
C SER A 388 14.77 -2.80 -10.24
N ILE A 389 15.92 -3.02 -9.63
CA ILE A 389 16.02 -3.91 -8.46
C ILE A 389 16.09 -3.08 -7.19
N ASN A 390 15.04 -3.16 -6.38
CA ASN A 390 14.99 -2.56 -5.06
C ASN A 390 15.53 -3.56 -4.04
N ARG A 391 16.58 -3.17 -3.30
CA ARG A 391 17.01 -3.91 -2.10
C ARG A 391 16.06 -3.56 -0.96
N VAL A 392 15.24 -4.51 -0.55
CA VAL A 392 14.45 -4.36 0.66
C VAL A 392 15.35 -4.70 1.85
N LYS A 393 15.92 -3.68 2.49
CA LYS A 393 16.57 -3.85 3.79
C LYS A 393 15.48 -4.19 4.81
N ALA A 394 15.48 -5.42 5.29
CA ALA A 394 14.65 -5.83 6.43
C ALA A 394 15.13 -5.10 7.69
N ASN A 395 14.60 -3.91 7.96
CA ASN A 395 14.84 -3.21 9.22
C ASN A 395 13.91 -3.76 10.31
N SER A 396 14.28 -4.95 10.79
CA SER A 396 14.13 -5.55 12.12
C SER A 396 14.17 -7.07 11.89
N PRO A 397 15.23 -7.77 12.32
CA PRO A 397 15.43 -9.19 12.00
C PRO A 397 14.37 -10.13 12.59
N ASN A 398 13.45 -9.61 13.41
CA ASN A 398 12.32 -10.32 14.00
C ASN A 398 11.09 -9.43 13.76
N GLY A 399 9.95 -9.99 13.34
CA GLY A 399 8.70 -9.27 13.03
C GLY A 399 8.07 -8.47 14.19
N ALA A 400 8.81 -8.14 15.24
CA ALA A 400 8.39 -7.17 16.23
C ALA A 400 8.43 -5.75 15.63
N ARG A 401 7.35 -4.99 15.82
CA ARG A 401 7.25 -3.58 15.43
C ARG A 401 6.79 -2.76 16.61
N ALA A 402 7.05 -1.45 16.58
CA ALA A 402 6.50 -0.54 17.56
C ALA A 402 6.15 0.81 16.95
N TRP A 403 5.16 1.47 17.51
CA TRP A 403 4.76 2.83 17.14
C TRP A 403 4.69 3.71 18.37
N ILE A 404 4.88 5.01 18.18
CA ILE A 404 4.80 6.00 19.25
C ILE A 404 4.03 7.23 18.77
N ALA A 405 3.31 7.85 19.69
CA ALA A 405 2.57 9.09 19.45
C ALA A 405 2.48 9.93 20.73
N LYS A 406 2.30 11.24 20.57
CA LYS A 406 2.11 12.19 21.67
C LYS A 406 0.63 12.57 21.79
N GLY A 407 0.06 12.36 22.97
CA GLY A 407 -1.29 12.80 23.33
C GLY A 407 -1.38 14.30 23.58
N ARG A 408 -2.58 14.86 23.41
CA ARG A 408 -2.82 16.31 23.56
C ARG A 408 -2.71 16.82 25.00
N ARG A 409 -2.83 15.95 26.01
CA ARG A 409 -2.62 16.32 27.42
C ARG A 409 -1.22 15.96 27.91
N GLY A 410 -0.32 15.60 26.99
CA GLY A 410 1.04 15.20 27.31
C GLY A 410 1.17 13.72 27.69
N GLU A 411 0.22 12.86 27.32
CA GLU A 411 0.45 11.42 27.35
C GLU A 411 1.44 11.01 26.25
N VAL A 412 2.13 9.90 26.45
CA VAL A 412 2.89 9.21 25.40
C VAL A 412 2.22 7.86 25.16
N TYR A 413 1.82 7.61 23.92
CA TYR A 413 1.27 6.33 23.52
C TYR A 413 2.37 5.50 22.88
N VAL A 414 2.55 4.26 23.33
CA VAL A 414 3.49 3.31 22.74
C VAL A 414 2.74 2.04 22.39
N ALA A 415 2.75 1.63 21.14
CA ALA A 415 2.16 0.38 20.69
C ALA A 415 3.26 -0.61 20.32
N PHE A 416 3.19 -1.84 20.84
CA PHE A 416 4.03 -2.96 20.40
C PHE A 416 3.21 -3.93 19.57
N PHE A 417 3.83 -4.52 18.57
CA PHE A 417 3.21 -5.47 17.66
C PHE A 417 4.12 -6.68 17.45
N ASN A 418 3.53 -7.87 17.38
CA ASN A 418 4.25 -9.09 17.06
C ASN A 418 3.74 -9.68 15.74
N LEU A 419 4.48 -9.45 14.66
CA LEU A 419 4.18 -10.04 13.35
C LEU A 419 4.78 -11.45 13.17
N ASN A 420 5.47 -11.99 14.17
CA ASN A 420 6.01 -13.34 14.12
C ASN A 420 4.92 -14.38 14.40
N PRO A 421 5.05 -15.61 13.87
CA PRO A 421 4.13 -16.71 14.13
C PRO A 421 4.20 -17.24 15.57
N GLY A 422 5.24 -16.86 16.33
CA GLY A 422 5.48 -17.32 17.70
C GLY A 422 5.34 -16.19 18.71
N LYS A 423 5.16 -16.56 19.98
CA LYS A 423 5.18 -15.60 21.09
C LYS A 423 6.49 -14.83 21.12
N THR A 424 6.41 -13.52 21.23
CA THR A 424 7.58 -12.64 21.20
C THR A 424 7.53 -11.68 22.38
N LEU A 425 8.59 -11.67 23.18
CA LEU A 425 8.82 -10.62 24.15
C LEU A 425 9.33 -9.40 23.41
N VAL A 426 8.59 -8.29 23.48
CA VAL A 426 8.98 -7.00 22.92
C VAL A 426 9.29 -6.04 24.07
N SER A 427 10.37 -5.28 23.97
CA SER A 427 10.71 -4.28 24.97
C SER A 427 11.35 -3.02 24.40
N ALA A 428 11.13 -1.90 25.09
CA ALA A 428 11.69 -0.59 24.78
C ALA A 428 12.24 0.05 26.05
N LYS A 429 13.36 0.76 25.96
CA LYS A 429 13.86 1.56 27.09
C LYS A 429 13.11 2.88 27.16
N ILE A 430 12.69 3.30 28.35
CA ILE A 430 11.96 4.56 28.55
C ILE A 430 12.75 5.77 28.03
N ARG A 431 14.08 5.78 28.26
CA ARG A 431 14.99 6.82 27.76
C ARG A 431 15.03 6.95 26.23
N ASP A 432 14.68 5.90 25.49
CA ASP A 432 14.70 5.94 24.03
C ASP A 432 13.41 6.57 23.47
N LEU A 433 12.34 6.68 24.27
CA LEU A 433 11.08 7.33 23.86
C LEU A 433 11.27 8.82 23.52
N ASP A 434 12.22 9.50 24.17
CA ASP A 434 12.59 10.90 23.87
C ASP A 434 13.04 11.10 22.43
N LYS A 435 13.65 10.08 21.82
CA LYS A 435 14.17 10.16 20.45
C LYS A 435 13.06 10.32 19.42
N ALA A 436 11.85 9.90 19.76
CA ALA A 436 10.70 9.94 18.86
C ALA A 436 9.63 10.96 19.28
N VAL A 437 9.72 11.56 20.47
CA VAL A 437 8.86 12.66 20.91
C VAL A 437 9.71 13.91 21.21
N PRO A 438 9.97 14.76 20.20
CA PRO A 438 10.77 15.97 20.38
C PRO A 438 10.19 16.89 21.46
N GLY A 439 11.06 17.43 22.32
CA GLY A 439 10.70 18.44 23.33
C GLY A 439 10.41 17.92 24.73
N ARG A 440 10.57 16.63 25.01
CA ARG A 440 10.65 16.08 26.37
C ARG A 440 12.02 15.47 26.64
N LYS A 441 12.52 15.64 27.87
CA LYS A 441 13.68 14.94 28.41
C LYS A 441 13.17 13.95 29.46
N LEU A 442 12.82 12.75 29.03
CA LEU A 442 12.45 11.59 29.85
C LEU A 442 13.66 10.90 30.49
N ASN A 443 14.90 11.36 30.23
CA ASN A 443 16.15 10.82 30.81
C ASN A 443 16.17 10.64 32.34
N SER A 444 15.24 11.26 33.07
CA SER A 444 15.09 11.12 34.54
C SER A 444 13.61 10.97 34.98
N ALA A 445 12.68 10.80 34.04
CA ALA A 445 11.25 10.82 34.31
C ALA A 445 10.73 9.42 34.64
N SER A 446 10.07 9.28 35.79
CA SER A 446 9.21 8.14 36.10
C SER A 446 7.91 8.25 35.32
N CYS A 447 7.57 7.24 34.51
CA CYS A 447 6.31 7.22 33.77
C CYS A 447 5.31 6.30 34.47
N LYS A 448 4.13 6.82 34.80
CA LYS A 448 2.99 5.97 35.13
C LYS A 448 2.50 5.29 33.86
N CYS A 449 2.40 3.98 33.85
CA CYS A 449 2.13 3.19 32.65
C CYS A 449 0.92 2.28 32.86
N ARG A 450 -0.06 2.37 31.96
CA ARG A 450 -1.19 1.44 31.86
C ARG A 450 -1.22 0.81 30.48
N GLU A 451 -1.52 -0.48 30.40
CA GLU A 451 -1.73 -1.17 29.13
C GLU A 451 -3.24 -1.32 28.86
N GLU A 452 -3.66 -0.91 27.66
CA GLU A 452 -5.06 -0.71 27.29
C GLU A 452 -5.82 -2.04 27.18
N TRP A 453 -5.26 -3.06 26.53
CA TRP A 453 -6.00 -4.27 26.19
C TRP A 453 -6.21 -5.21 27.37
N SER A 454 -5.21 -5.35 28.23
CA SER A 454 -5.27 -6.12 29.48
C SER A 454 -5.85 -5.31 30.64
N GLY A 455 -5.91 -3.98 30.51
CA GLY A 455 -6.26 -3.06 31.59
C GLY A 455 -5.23 -2.98 32.72
N LYS A 456 -4.09 -3.67 32.59
CA LYS A 456 -3.07 -3.77 33.64
C LYS A 456 -2.39 -2.43 33.86
N ASP A 457 -2.42 -1.96 35.10
CA ASP A 457 -1.61 -0.83 35.57
C ASP A 457 -0.23 -1.36 36.00
N PHE A 458 0.82 -0.87 35.37
CA PHE A 458 2.21 -1.20 35.67
C PHE A 458 2.81 -0.23 36.71
N GLY A 459 2.04 0.75 37.16
CA GLY A 459 2.51 1.79 38.08
C GLY A 459 3.63 2.60 37.46
N VAL A 460 4.64 2.92 38.26
CA VAL A 460 5.80 3.70 37.83
C VAL A 460 6.85 2.80 37.16
N VAL A 461 7.08 3.01 35.87
CA VAL A 461 8.14 2.38 35.10
C VAL A 461 9.29 3.38 34.92
N LYS A 462 10.52 2.96 35.24
CA LYS A 462 11.72 3.80 35.18
C LYS A 462 12.61 3.50 33.98
N ASP A 463 12.88 2.22 33.72
CA ASP A 463 13.94 1.83 32.78
C ASP A 463 13.44 1.15 31.52
N LEU A 464 12.56 0.15 31.68
CA LEU A 464 12.17 -0.76 30.60
C LEU A 464 10.66 -0.98 30.57
N LEU A 465 10.07 -0.78 29.40
CA LEU A 465 8.72 -1.19 29.07
C LEU A 465 8.80 -2.52 28.31
N SER A 466 8.15 -3.57 28.79
CA SER A 466 8.19 -4.89 28.14
C SER A 466 6.87 -5.63 28.24
N MET A 467 6.56 -6.42 27.20
CA MET A 467 5.41 -7.30 27.20
C MET A 467 5.61 -8.48 26.25
N GLU A 468 5.17 -9.65 26.70
CA GLU A 468 5.08 -10.83 25.85
C GLU A 468 3.79 -10.75 25.03
N LEU A 469 3.93 -10.82 23.72
CA LEU A 469 2.83 -10.78 22.76
C LEU A 469 2.66 -12.14 22.12
N VAL A 470 1.41 -12.59 21.99
CA VAL A 470 1.06 -13.75 21.16
C VAL A 470 1.31 -13.48 19.69
N SER A 471 1.28 -14.52 18.86
CA SER A 471 1.34 -14.37 17.40
C SER A 471 0.28 -13.37 16.94
N HIS A 472 0.69 -12.39 16.14
CA HIS A 472 -0.17 -11.34 15.58
C HIS A 472 -0.81 -10.40 16.62
N GLY A 473 -0.42 -10.53 17.89
CA GLY A 473 -0.92 -9.71 18.98
C GLY A 473 -0.24 -8.34 19.05
N SER A 474 -0.90 -7.44 19.77
CA SER A 474 -0.41 -6.10 20.07
C SER A 474 -0.62 -5.74 21.54
N ALA A 475 0.13 -4.75 22.01
CA ALA A 475 -0.07 -4.08 23.28
C ALA A 475 -0.06 -2.58 23.06
N LEU A 476 -0.91 -1.84 23.78
CA LEU A 476 -0.99 -0.39 23.69
C LEU A 476 -0.82 0.20 25.09
N PHE A 477 0.29 0.92 25.29
CA PHE A 477 0.63 1.56 26.54
C PHE A 477 0.28 3.04 26.51
N VAL A 478 -0.31 3.51 27.59
CA VAL A 478 -0.55 4.93 27.87
C VAL A 478 0.40 5.34 29.00
N LEU A 479 1.38 6.17 28.67
CA LEU A 479 2.40 6.65 29.60
C LEU A 479 2.13 8.11 29.99
N ASN A 480 2.10 8.37 31.29
CA ASN A 480 2.10 9.71 31.87
C ASN A 480 3.43 9.92 32.57
N CYS A 481 4.33 10.63 31.90
CA CYS A 481 5.67 10.91 32.39
C CYS A 481 5.71 12.34 32.95
N ASN A 482 6.10 12.46 34.21
CA ASN A 482 6.25 13.73 34.92
C ASN A 482 7.66 14.30 34.76
#